data_AF-A0A2A7HUJ9-F1
#
_entry.id   AF-A0A2A7HUJ9-F1
#
_cell.length_a   1.000
_cell.length_b   1.000
_cell.length_c   1.000
_cell.angle_alpha   90.00
_cell.angle_beta   90.00
_cell.angle_gamma   90.00
#
_symmetry.space_group_name_H-M   'P 1'
#
loop_
_entity.id
_entity.type
_entity.pdbx_description
1 polymer ?
#
loop_
_entity_poly.entity_id
_entity_poly.type
_entity_poly.pdbx_seq_one_letter_code
_entity_poly.pdbx_strand_id
1 'polypeptide(L)'
;MKKITVLLSYLFFSIAVIAVIIEYLFIPSHYFYSHYLKCILMAEILFPILGIILGAFGRSGIQKIIAIILNSLYFILFSSLALLNVWI
;
A
#
# COMPACT_ATOMS: atom_id res chain seq x y z
N MET A 1 20.37 6.07 -16.33
CA MET A 1 20.52 5.85 -14.87
C MET A 1 20.25 7.12 -14.07
N LYS A 2 21.04 8.21 -14.17
CA LYS A 2 20.82 9.46 -13.39
C LYS A 2 19.38 10.00 -13.39
N LYS A 3 18.69 10.05 -14.54
CA LYS A 3 17.28 10.52 -14.62
C LYS A 3 16.29 9.66 -13.82
N ILE A 4 16.47 8.34 -13.82
CA ILE A 4 15.61 7.41 -13.06
C ILE A 4 15.87 7.59 -11.57
N THR A 5 17.14 7.74 -11.17
CA THR A 5 17.52 7.99 -9.77
C THR A 5 16.93 9.31 -9.26
N VAL A 6 16.97 10.37 -10.07
CA VAL A 6 16.37 11.68 -9.74
C VAL A 6 14.86 11.57 -9.62
N LEU A 7 14.19 10.88 -10.54
CA LEU A 7 12.74 10.64 -10.48
C LEU A 7 12.35 9.87 -9.20
N LEU A 8 13.09 8.81 -8.86
CA LEU A 8 12.87 8.03 -7.65
C LEU A 8 13.09 8.87 -6.38
N SER A 9 14.10 9.75 -6.36
CA SER A 9 14.30 10.65 -5.21
C SER A 9 13.14 11.63 -5.01
N TYR A 10 12.56 12.17 -6.10
CA TYR A 10 11.36 13.01 -5.99
C TYR A 10 10.14 12.21 -5.53
N LEU A 11 9.98 10.97 -6.02
CA LEU A 11 8.90 10.08 -5.58
C LEU A 11 9.00 9.80 -4.07
N PHE A 12 10.18 9.41 -3.58
CA PHE A 12 10.39 9.17 -2.15
C PHE A 12 10.20 10.42 -1.30
N PHE A 13 10.65 11.58 -1.78
CA PHE A 13 10.42 12.85 -1.11
C PHE A 13 8.92 13.17 -1.01
N SER A 14 8.16 13.00 -2.10
CA SER A 14 6.70 13.21 -2.09
C SER A 14 5.98 12.24 -1.15
N ILE A 15 6.37 10.95 -1.13
CA ILE A 15 5.82 9.96 -0.19
C ILE A 15 6.10 10.39 1.25
N ALA A 16 7.32 10.84 1.56
CA ALA A 16 7.69 11.30 2.90
C ALA A 16 6.87 12.54 3.33
N VAL A 17 6.69 13.52 2.44
CA VAL A 17 5.87 14.71 2.72
C VAL A 17 4.41 14.31 2.97
N ILE A 18 3.84 13.42 2.15
CA ILE A 18 2.47 12.93 2.33
C ILE A 18 2.34 12.18 3.66
N ALA A 19 3.31 11.32 4.01
CA ALA A 19 3.32 10.59 5.28
C ALA A 19 3.33 11.54 6.49
N VAL A 20 4.16 12.59 6.47
CA VAL A 20 4.22 13.60 7.53
C VAL A 20 2.92 14.40 7.62
N ILE A 21 2.31 14.75 6.49
CA ILE A 21 1.00 15.43 6.47
C ILE A 21 -0.09 14.53 7.07
N ILE A 22 -0.10 13.24 6.71
CA ILE A 22 -1.05 12.27 7.25
C ILE A 22 -0.83 12.11 8.76
N GLU A 23 0.42 11.99 9.19
CA GLU A 23 0.79 11.91 10.60
C GLU A 23 0.30 13.13 11.37
N TYR A 24 0.62 14.34 10.90
CA TYR A 24 0.21 15.58 11.55
C TYR A 24 -1.32 15.77 11.59
N LEU A 25 -2.02 15.44 10.51
CA LEU A 25 -3.48 15.62 10.42
C LEU A 25 -4.29 14.54 11.13
N PHE A 26 -3.82 13.29 11.13
CA PHE A 26 -4.64 12.15 11.53
C PHE A 26 -4.16 11.45 12.82
N ILE A 27 -2.85 11.41 13.13
CA ILE A 27 -2.33 10.76 14.35
C ILE A 27 -2.80 11.41 15.66
N PRO A 28 -2.98 12.75 15.80
CA PRO A 28 -3.50 13.29 17.07
C PRO A 28 -4.98 12.95 17.31
N SER A 29 -5.72 12.47 16.29
CA SER A 29 -7.13 12.14 16.48
C SER A 29 -7.31 10.66 16.83
N HIS A 30 -7.51 10.39 18.12
CA HIS A 30 -8.04 9.11 18.61
C HIS A 30 -9.27 8.64 17.82
N TYR A 31 -10.05 9.60 17.30
CA TYR A 31 -11.18 9.36 16.41
C TYR A 31 -10.80 8.71 15.09
N PHE A 32 -9.73 9.16 14.41
CA PHE A 32 -9.36 8.57 13.12
C PHE A 32 -8.92 7.12 13.26
N TYR A 33 -8.09 6.85 14.29
CA TYR A 33 -7.63 5.51 14.58
C TYR A 33 -8.80 4.59 15.00
N SER A 34 -9.78 5.09 15.77
CA SER A 34 -10.92 4.26 16.18
C SER A 34 -11.92 3.99 15.04
N HIS A 35 -12.15 4.95 14.15
CA HIS A 35 -13.17 4.84 13.09
C HIS A 35 -12.64 4.29 11.76
N TYR A 36 -11.45 4.70 11.33
CA TYR A 36 -10.98 4.44 9.98
C TYR A 36 -9.89 3.37 9.90
N LEU A 37 -9.14 3.13 10.97
CA LEU A 37 -8.05 2.15 10.96
C LEU A 37 -8.53 0.77 10.49
N LYS A 38 -9.63 0.26 11.04
CA LYS A 38 -10.17 -1.06 10.65
C LYS A 38 -10.51 -1.12 9.16
N CYS A 39 -11.11 -0.07 8.62
CA CYS A 39 -11.45 0.03 7.21
C CYS A 39 -10.20 0.13 6.32
N ILE A 40 -9.19 0.90 6.74
CA ILE A 40 -7.93 1.05 6.03
C ILE A 40 -7.17 -0.29 5.99
N LEU A 41 -7.05 -0.98 7.12
CA LEU A 41 -6.39 -2.28 7.23
C LEU A 41 -7.14 -3.36 6.41
N MET A 42 -8.47 -3.31 6.38
CA MET A 42 -9.28 -4.19 5.53
C MET A 42 -9.00 -3.93 4.03
N ALA A 43 -8.97 -2.66 3.62
CA ALA A 43 -8.65 -2.27 2.25
C ALA A 43 -7.23 -2.69 1.85
N GLU A 44 -6.28 -2.57 2.76
CA GLU A 44 -4.87 -2.93 2.60
C GLU A 44 -4.67 -4.43 2.31
N ILE A 45 -5.52 -5.32 2.84
CA ILE A 45 -5.55 -6.75 2.47
C ILE A 45 -6.33 -6.97 1.17
N LEU A 46 -7.50 -6.31 1.04
CA LEU A 46 -8.45 -6.62 -0.03
C LEU A 46 -7.91 -6.24 -1.41
N PHE A 47 -7.31 -5.05 -1.54
CA PHE A 47 -6.84 -4.53 -2.82
C PHE A 47 -5.73 -5.38 -3.44
N PRO A 48 -4.70 -5.84 -2.71
CA PRO A 48 -3.69 -6.74 -3.25
C PRO A 48 -4.26 -8.08 -3.71
N ILE A 49 -5.20 -8.66 -2.95
CA ILE A 49 -5.87 -9.91 -3.35
C ILE A 49 -6.63 -9.71 -4.65
N LEU A 50 -7.42 -8.63 -4.75
CA LEU A 50 -8.12 -8.28 -6.00
C LEU A 50 -7.13 -8.04 -7.15
N GLY A 51 -6.01 -7.38 -6.89
CA GLY A 51 -4.95 -7.15 -7.86
C GLY A 51 -4.30 -8.43 -8.38
N ILE A 52 -4.06 -9.42 -7.50
CA ILE A 52 -3.57 -10.75 -7.89
C ILE A 52 -4.61 -11.48 -8.74
N ILE A 53 -5.88 -11.47 -8.33
CA ILE A 53 -6.99 -12.11 -9.07
C ILE A 53 -7.13 -11.49 -10.46
N LEU A 54 -7.21 -10.17 -10.55
CA LEU A 54 -7.30 -9.44 -11.82
C LEU A 54 -6.05 -9.68 -12.68
N GLY A 55 -4.86 -9.71 -12.08
CA GLY A 55 -3.62 -10.08 -12.76
C GLY A 55 -3.65 -11.50 -13.30
N ALA A 56 -4.22 -12.46 -12.56
CA ALA A 56 -4.38 -13.84 -12.99
C ALA A 56 -5.33 -13.99 -14.19
N PHE A 57 -6.43 -13.25 -14.21
CA PHE A 57 -7.40 -13.22 -15.32
C PHE A 57 -7.00 -12.33 -16.51
N GLY A 58 -6.02 -11.46 -16.33
CA GLY A 58 -5.51 -10.58 -17.39
C GLY A 58 -4.79 -11.31 -18.54
N ARG A 59 -4.58 -10.58 -19.64
CA ARG A 59 -3.86 -11.10 -20.82
C ARG A 59 -2.47 -11.62 -20.46
N SER A 60 -2.11 -12.74 -21.09
CA SER A 60 -0.78 -13.34 -21.02
C SER A 60 0.31 -12.35 -21.46
N GLY A 61 1.32 -12.15 -20.62
CA GLY A 61 2.46 -11.29 -20.90
C GLY A 61 3.28 -10.95 -19.66
N ILE A 62 4.43 -10.31 -19.87
CA ILE A 62 5.33 -9.84 -18.80
C ILE A 62 4.58 -8.92 -17.81
N GLN A 63 3.65 -8.10 -18.30
CA GLN A 63 2.84 -7.19 -17.48
C GLN A 63 1.98 -7.93 -16.45
N LYS A 64 1.44 -9.11 -16.80
CA LYS A 64 0.68 -9.95 -15.86
C LYS A 64 1.58 -10.44 -14.73
N ILE A 65 2.77 -10.94 -15.06
CA ILE A 65 3.75 -11.43 -14.07
C ILE A 65 4.16 -10.28 -13.14
N ILE A 66 4.46 -9.11 -13.70
CA ILE A 66 4.80 -7.91 -12.92
C ILE A 66 3.65 -7.50 -11.99
N ALA A 67 2.41 -7.47 -12.46
CA ALA A 67 1.26 -7.12 -11.64
C ALA A 67 1.06 -8.12 -10.49
N ILE A 68 1.17 -9.42 -10.75
CA ILE A 68 1.05 -10.46 -9.71
C ILE A 68 2.17 -10.32 -8.68
N ILE A 69 3.42 -10.11 -9.12
CA ILE A 69 4.57 -9.95 -8.23
C ILE A 69 4.42 -8.70 -7.37
N LEU A 70 4.05 -7.56 -7.95
CA LEU A 70 3.90 -6.30 -7.21
C LEU A 70 2.77 -6.38 -6.17
N ASN A 71 1.61 -6.93 -6.54
CA ASN A 71 0.51 -7.09 -5.58
C ASN A 71 0.86 -8.12 -4.49
N SER A 72 1.57 -9.20 -4.82
CA SER A 72 2.03 -10.17 -3.83
C SER A 72 3.06 -9.58 -2.87
N LEU A 73 4.02 -8.79 -3.38
CA LEU A 73 5.00 -8.08 -2.55
C LEU A 73 4.31 -7.08 -1.63
N TYR A 74 3.37 -6.31 -2.14
CA TYR A 74 2.58 -5.39 -1.33
C TYR A 74 1.82 -6.13 -0.24
N PHE A 75 1.15 -7.25 -0.58
CA PHE A 75 0.44 -8.06 0.41
C PHE A 75 1.37 -8.54 1.53
N ILE A 76 2.55 -9.08 1.20
CA ILE A 76 3.51 -9.56 2.21
C ILE A 76 4.00 -8.40 3.10
N LEU A 77 4.39 -7.28 2.48
CA LEU A 77 4.95 -6.12 3.21
C LEU A 77 3.96 -5.50 4.19
N PHE A 78 2.68 -5.46 3.82
CA PHE A 78 1.64 -4.75 4.55
C PHE A 78 0.68 -5.66 5.33
N SER A 79 0.72 -6.98 5.12
CA SER A 79 -0.10 -7.96 5.86
C SER A 79 0.14 -7.92 7.38
N SER A 80 1.35 -7.60 7.82
CA SER A 80 1.69 -7.44 9.24
C SER A 80 0.97 -6.26 9.89
N LEU A 81 0.78 -5.15 9.14
CA LEU A 81 -0.02 -4.01 9.60
C LEU A 81 -1.49 -4.39 9.74
N ALA A 82 -2.02 -5.18 8.81
CA ALA A 82 -3.40 -5.65 8.89
C ALA A 82 -3.63 -6.68 10.01
N LEU A 83 -2.60 -7.43 10.41
CA LEU A 83 -2.65 -8.28 11.62
C LEU A 83 -2.75 -7.47 12.91
N LEU A 84 -2.30 -6.21 12.94
CA LEU A 84 -2.55 -5.32 14.08
C LEU A 84 -4.05 -5.07 14.29
N ASN A 85 -4.89 -5.17 13.24
CA ASN A 85 -6.36 -5.10 13.35
C ASN A 85 -6.96 -6.23 14.19
N VAL A 86 -6.29 -7.39 14.25
CA VAL A 86 -6.78 -8.57 14.99
C VAL A 86 -6.37 -8.50 16.47
N TRP A 87 -5.30 -7.76 16.77
CA TRP A 87 -4.73 -7.65 18.11
C TRP A 87 -5.27 -6.46 18.94
N ILE A 88 -5.91 -5.48 18.30
CA ILE A 88 -6.54 -4.29 18.93
C ILE A 88 -8.06 -4.45 18.98
#